data_AF-A0A2E7S4H6-F1
#
_entry.id   AF-A0A2E7S4H6-F1
#
_cell.length_a   1.000
_cell.length_b   1.000
_cell.length_c   1.000
_cell.angle_alpha   90.00
_cell.angle_beta   90.00
_cell.angle_gamma   90.00
#
_symmetry.space_group_name_H-M   'P 1'
#
loop_
_entity.id
_entity.type
_entity.pdbx_description
1 polymer ?
#
loop_
_entity_poly.entity_id
_entity_poly.type
_entity_poly.pdbx_seq_one_letter_code
_entity_poly.pdbx_strand_id
1 'polypeptide(L)'
;MIIIFSRCTHLCCIPGWQLVSNDFTADQWVPGGVDSGGNKLFCICHSSRFDPTVIEKNMNRNRNNGENFQFFGIKRTGGPAPVGMPLIPFVVNGDIIEALDDFKDWYTYCD
;
A
#
# COMPACT_ATOMS: atom_id res chain seq x y z
N MET A 1 -1.16 6.22 -13.97
CA MET A 1 -1.03 6.76 -12.60
C MET A 1 -1.75 5.83 -11.65
N ILE A 2 -1.24 5.65 -10.43
CA ILE A 2 -1.95 4.96 -9.35
C ILE A 2 -1.97 5.87 -8.12
N ILE A 3 -2.96 5.70 -7.27
CA ILE A 3 -3.05 6.35 -5.97
C ILE A 3 -3.15 5.24 -4.93
N ILE A 4 -2.43 5.35 -3.83
CA ILE A 4 -2.29 4.31 -2.82
C ILE A 4 -2.83 4.85 -1.50
N PHE A 5 -3.65 4.07 -0.81
CA PHE A 5 -4.08 4.41 0.53
C PHE A 5 -2.88 4.24 1.49
N SER A 6 -2.37 5.36 2.02
CA SER A 6 -1.12 5.45 2.78
C SER A 6 -1.24 4.93 4.22
N ARG A 7 -1.81 3.74 4.39
CA ARG A 7 -1.95 3.03 5.66
C ARG A 7 -1.43 1.60 5.53
N CYS A 8 -0.45 1.25 6.33
CA CYS A 8 0.10 -0.10 6.36
C CYS A 8 -0.97 -1.10 6.83
N THR A 9 -1.10 -2.21 6.11
CA THR A 9 -2.06 -3.30 6.39
C THR A 9 -1.71 -4.13 7.62
N HIS A 10 -0.56 -3.89 8.26
CA HIS A 10 -0.22 -4.48 9.55
C HIS A 10 -1.01 -3.84 10.70
N LEU A 11 -0.67 -2.58 11.02
CA LEU A 11 -1.19 -1.84 12.17
C LEU A 11 -1.31 -0.34 11.86
N CYS A 12 -1.75 0.01 10.65
CA CYS A 12 -2.20 1.36 10.31
C CYS A 12 -1.19 2.52 10.36
N CYS A 13 0.09 2.23 10.60
CA CYS A 13 1.15 3.22 10.45
C CYS A 13 1.22 3.78 9.03
N ILE A 14 1.74 5.00 8.89
CA ILE A 14 1.95 5.65 7.60
C ILE A 14 3.26 5.11 7.01
N PRO A 15 3.21 4.33 5.92
CA PRO A 15 4.41 4.00 5.17
C PRO A 15 4.81 5.18 4.31
N GLY A 16 6.08 5.25 3.93
CA GLY A 16 6.54 6.30 3.05
C GLY A 16 7.75 5.90 2.23
N TRP A 17 8.00 6.72 1.24
CA TRP A 17 9.18 6.65 0.41
C TRP A 17 10.35 7.30 1.16
N GLN A 18 11.52 6.64 1.21
CA GLN A 18 12.73 7.22 1.80
C GLN A 18 12.55 7.78 3.23
N LEU A 19 11.65 7.23 4.06
CA LEU A 19 11.39 7.74 5.41
C LEU A 19 12.61 7.67 6.35
N VAL A 20 13.60 6.87 5.98
CA VAL A 20 14.82 6.65 6.76
C VAL A 20 15.99 6.62 5.78
N SER A 21 17.20 6.90 6.23
CA SER A 21 18.41 6.72 5.42
C SER A 21 19.08 5.41 5.83
N ASN A 22 18.70 4.31 5.18
CA ASN A 22 19.32 2.98 5.35
C ASN A 22 19.28 2.20 4.03
N ASP A 23 19.93 1.03 3.99
CA ASP A 23 20.03 0.20 2.78
C ASP A 23 18.66 -0.26 2.22
N PHE A 24 17.61 -0.29 3.05
CA PHE A 24 16.24 -0.64 2.62
C PHE A 24 15.47 0.55 2.04
N THR A 25 15.88 1.77 2.31
CA THR A 25 15.18 3.01 1.95
C THR A 25 16.03 3.96 1.13
N ALA A 26 17.28 3.59 0.87
CA ALA A 26 18.18 4.27 -0.04
C ALA A 26 17.52 4.46 -1.41
N ASP A 27 17.75 5.62 -2.00
CA ASP A 27 17.16 6.00 -3.28
C ASP A 27 17.69 5.10 -4.40
N GLN A 28 16.91 4.10 -4.79
CA GLN A 28 17.24 3.16 -5.84
C GLN A 28 16.00 2.97 -6.71
N TRP A 29 15.85 3.80 -7.74
CA TRP A 29 14.76 3.65 -8.68
C TRP A 29 15.00 2.46 -9.61
N VAL A 30 14.54 1.29 -9.19
CA VAL A 30 14.58 0.05 -9.97
C VAL A 30 13.21 -0.64 -9.86
N PRO A 31 12.56 -1.02 -10.99
CA PRO A 31 11.35 -1.83 -10.96
C PRO A 31 11.55 -3.14 -10.17
N GLY A 32 10.51 -3.63 -9.50
CA GLY A 32 10.59 -4.89 -8.76
C GLY A 32 11.23 -4.74 -7.38
N GLY A 33 10.53 -4.06 -6.47
CA GLY A 33 10.92 -3.99 -5.06
C GLY A 33 10.96 -5.38 -4.43
N VAL A 34 12.07 -5.73 -3.80
CA VAL A 34 12.25 -6.95 -3.01
C VAL A 34 12.93 -6.61 -1.68
N ASP A 35 13.01 -7.56 -0.76
CA ASP A 35 13.73 -7.33 0.51
C ASP A 35 15.20 -6.92 0.30
N SER A 36 15.83 -7.40 -0.78
CA SER A 36 17.23 -7.10 -1.13
C SER A 36 17.45 -5.77 -1.85
N GLY A 37 16.41 -5.02 -2.24
CA GLY A 37 16.58 -3.77 -3.01
C GLY A 37 15.36 -3.32 -3.81
N GLY A 38 15.55 -2.31 -4.66
CA GLY A 38 14.53 -1.78 -5.57
C GLY A 38 13.48 -0.86 -4.93
N ASN A 39 12.57 -0.36 -5.77
CA ASN A 39 11.51 0.58 -5.43
C ASN A 39 10.56 0.00 -4.38
N LYS A 40 10.53 0.60 -3.18
CA LYS A 40 9.60 0.19 -2.13
C LYS A 40 9.16 1.32 -1.21
N LEU A 41 7.89 1.29 -0.84
CA LEU A 41 7.37 2.03 0.31
C LEU A 41 7.72 1.26 1.58
N PHE A 42 8.24 1.96 2.57
CA PHE A 42 8.70 1.39 3.82
C PHE A 42 7.83 1.86 4.99
N CYS A 43 7.30 0.90 5.76
CA CYS A 43 6.61 1.16 7.01
C CYS A 43 7.58 1.03 8.19
N ILE A 44 8.00 2.16 8.74
CA ILE A 44 9.02 2.23 9.81
C ILE A 44 8.64 1.47 11.08
N CYS A 45 7.34 1.35 11.39
CA CYS A 45 6.89 0.75 12.64
C CYS A 45 7.36 -0.70 12.83
N HIS A 46 7.24 -1.52 11.78
CA HIS A 46 7.59 -2.95 11.85
C HIS A 46 8.27 -3.45 10.57
N SER A 47 8.88 -2.54 9.81
CA SER A 47 9.64 -2.83 8.60
C SER A 47 8.88 -3.55 7.48
N SER A 48 7.56 -3.30 7.35
CA SER A 48 6.81 -3.79 6.18
C SER A 48 7.19 -3.02 4.93
N ARG A 49 7.27 -3.72 3.79
CA ARG A 49 7.69 -3.16 2.49
C ARG A 49 6.68 -3.47 1.41
N PHE A 50 6.51 -2.54 0.48
CA PHE A 50 5.53 -2.65 -0.60
C PHE A 50 6.11 -2.12 -1.91
N ASP A 51 5.99 -2.87 -3.00
CA ASP A 51 6.45 -2.48 -4.33
C ASP A 51 5.34 -1.72 -5.07
N PRO A 52 5.48 -0.40 -5.28
CA PRO A 52 4.46 0.40 -5.96
C PRO A 52 4.38 0.14 -7.48
N THR A 53 5.28 -0.68 -8.04
CA THR A 53 5.33 -0.99 -9.48
C THR A 53 4.56 -2.27 -9.86
N VAL A 54 4.05 -3.02 -8.87
CA VAL A 54 3.31 -4.26 -9.09
C VAL A 54 1.96 -4.21 -8.36
N ILE A 55 0.88 -4.48 -9.09
CA ILE A 55 -0.48 -4.58 -8.55
C ILE A 55 -0.80 -6.06 -8.31
N GLU A 56 -1.42 -6.35 -7.17
CA GLU A 56 -1.91 -7.68 -6.82
C GLU A 56 -3.36 -7.61 -6.29
N LYS A 57 -4.09 -8.72 -6.46
CA LYS A 57 -5.39 -8.90 -5.83
C LYS A 57 -5.19 -9.47 -4.43
N ASN A 58 -5.78 -8.83 -3.44
CA ASN A 58 -5.69 -9.19 -2.04
C ASN A 58 -7.06 -9.49 -1.43
N MET A 59 -7.05 -10.09 -0.25
CA MET A 59 -8.21 -10.24 0.62
C MET A 59 -7.82 -9.77 2.02
N ASN A 60 -8.66 -8.94 2.65
CA ASN A 60 -8.48 -8.52 4.03
C ASN A 60 -9.82 -8.56 4.76
N ARG A 61 -9.78 -8.28 6.07
CA ARG A 61 -10.93 -8.34 6.96
C ARG A 61 -11.32 -6.92 7.38
N ASN A 62 -12.60 -6.61 7.26
CA ASN A 62 -13.19 -5.39 7.80
C ASN A 62 -13.09 -5.45 9.32
N ARG A 63 -12.49 -4.41 9.92
CA ARG A 63 -12.21 -4.36 11.35
C ARG A 63 -13.45 -4.18 12.21
N ASN A 64 -14.52 -3.60 11.66
CA ASN A 64 -15.74 -3.27 12.38
C ASN A 64 -16.73 -4.43 12.43
N ASN A 65 -16.86 -5.19 11.34
CA ASN A 65 -17.85 -6.27 11.24
C ASN A 65 -17.23 -7.68 11.08
N GLY A 66 -15.93 -7.76 10.82
CA GLY A 66 -15.22 -9.01 10.67
C GLY A 66 -15.46 -9.74 9.34
N GLU A 67 -16.12 -9.13 8.36
CA GLU A 67 -16.32 -9.72 7.03
C GLU A 67 -15.03 -9.62 6.19
N ASN A 68 -14.84 -10.58 5.29
CA ASN A 68 -13.73 -10.52 4.33
C ASN A 68 -14.14 -9.73 3.10
N PHE A 69 -13.24 -8.89 2.59
CA PHE A 69 -13.40 -8.17 1.34
C PHE A 69 -12.18 -8.37 0.44
N GLN A 70 -12.39 -8.28 -0.87
CA GLN A 70 -11.33 -8.33 -1.86
C GLN A 70 -11.04 -6.93 -2.39
N PHE A 71 -9.78 -6.64 -2.65
CA PHE A 71 -9.33 -5.35 -3.16
C PHE A 71 -8.10 -5.51 -4.04
N PHE A 72 -7.78 -4.48 -4.82
CA PHE A 72 -6.52 -4.37 -5.54
C PHE A 72 -5.57 -3.45 -4.78
N GLY A 73 -4.32 -3.91 -4.62
CA GLY A 73 -3.30 -3.18 -3.90
C GLY A 73 -1.93 -3.32 -4.54
N ILE A 74 -0.98 -2.54 -4.06
CA ILE A 74 0.42 -2.70 -4.44
C ILE A 74 1.07 -3.85 -3.67
N LYS A 75 1.95 -4.58 -4.34
CA LYS A 75 2.49 -5.85 -3.86
C LYS A 75 3.21 -5.72 -2.53
N ARG A 76 2.89 -6.60 -1.57
CA ARG A 76 3.74 -6.77 -0.37
C ARG A 76 5.04 -7.47 -0.75
N THR A 77 6.16 -6.93 -0.29
CA THR A 77 7.50 -7.48 -0.59
C THR A 77 8.26 -7.97 0.64
N GLY A 78 7.83 -7.56 1.85
CA GLY A 78 8.43 -8.04 3.10
C GLY A 78 7.79 -7.47 4.36
N GLY A 79 8.27 -7.96 5.50
CA GLY A 79 7.79 -7.60 6.85
C GLY A 79 6.43 -8.22 7.23
N PRO A 80 5.86 -7.83 8.39
CA PRO A 80 4.71 -8.50 9.01
C PRO A 80 3.34 -8.10 8.46
N ALA A 81 3.26 -7.16 7.52
CA ALA A 81 1.99 -6.84 6.87
C ALA A 81 1.34 -8.10 6.25
N PRO A 82 0.04 -8.35 6.46
CA PRO A 82 -0.61 -9.57 5.97
C PRO A 82 -0.84 -9.56 4.45
N VAL A 83 -0.99 -8.38 3.84
CA VAL A 83 -1.32 -8.20 2.41
C VAL A 83 -0.76 -6.89 1.86
N GLY A 84 -0.82 -6.68 0.54
CA GLY A 84 -0.44 -5.42 -0.11
C GLY A 84 -1.30 -4.21 0.29
N MET A 85 -0.83 -2.99 0.01
CA MET A 85 -1.57 -1.75 0.37
C MET A 85 -2.63 -1.39 -0.66
N PRO A 86 -3.87 -1.05 -0.25
CA PRO A 86 -4.94 -0.78 -1.19
C PRO A 86 -4.66 0.38 -2.13
N LEU A 87 -5.12 0.26 -3.37
CA LEU A 87 -5.24 1.39 -4.27
C LEU A 87 -6.45 2.26 -3.88
N ILE A 88 -6.40 3.53 -4.26
CA ILE A 88 -7.55 4.43 -4.28
C ILE A 88 -8.00 4.56 -5.73
N PRO A 89 -9.12 3.95 -6.13
CA PRO A 89 -9.70 4.16 -7.45
C PRO A 89 -10.09 5.64 -7.64
N PHE A 90 -9.81 6.17 -8.82
CA PHE A 90 -10.01 7.59 -9.12
C PHE A 90 -10.39 7.78 -10.59
N VAL A 91 -10.95 8.95 -10.87
CA VAL A 91 -11.16 9.48 -12.23
C VAL A 91 -10.39 10.78 -12.42
N VAL A 92 -10.11 11.11 -13.68
CA VAL A 92 -9.45 12.36 -14.06
C VAL A 92 -10.45 13.20 -14.84
N ASN A 93 -10.90 14.30 -14.23
CA ASN A 93 -11.87 15.23 -14.80
C ASN A 93 -11.14 16.52 -15.17
N GLY A 94 -10.58 16.56 -16.39
CA GLY A 94 -9.67 17.63 -16.80
C GLY A 94 -8.40 17.59 -15.95
N ASP A 95 -8.16 18.64 -15.18
CA ASP A 95 -7.00 18.76 -14.29
C ASP A 95 -7.27 18.30 -12.85
N ILE A 96 -8.49 17.81 -12.56
CA ILE A 96 -8.89 17.36 -11.22
C ILE A 96 -8.82 15.85 -11.14
N ILE A 97 -8.16 15.35 -10.09
CA ILE A 97 -8.18 13.94 -9.70
C ILE A 97 -9.23 13.76 -8.61
N GLU A 98 -10.24 12.94 -8.87
CA GLU A 98 -11.33 12.67 -7.92
C GLU A 98 -11.33 11.20 -7.53
N ALA A 99 -11.27 10.92 -6.23
CA ALA A 99 -11.40 9.55 -5.71
C ALA A 99 -12.85 9.07 -5.82
N LEU A 100 -13.02 7.83 -6.27
CA LEU A 100 -14.33 7.17 -6.32
C LEU A 100 -14.77 6.73 -4.91
N ASP A 101 -16.05 6.84 -4.61
CA ASP A 101 -16.61 6.47 -3.31
C ASP A 101 -17.16 5.04 -3.23
N ASP A 102 -17.28 4.33 -4.36
CA ASP A 102 -17.75 2.95 -4.46
C ASP A 102 -16.87 1.94 -3.67
N PHE A 103 -15.60 2.29 -3.44
CA PHE A 103 -14.59 1.37 -2.91
C PHE A 103 -14.13 1.68 -1.48
N LYS A 104 -14.93 2.46 -0.72
CA LYS A 104 -14.61 2.82 0.67
C LYS A 104 -14.36 1.61 1.57
N ASP A 105 -15.01 0.49 1.28
CA ASP A 105 -14.85 -0.76 2.03
C ASP A 105 -13.42 -1.29 2.03
N TRP A 106 -12.61 -0.97 1.02
CA TRP A 106 -11.21 -1.41 0.91
C TRP A 106 -10.33 -0.87 2.03
N TYR A 107 -10.77 0.19 2.73
CA TYR A 107 -10.00 0.88 3.75
C TYR A 107 -10.39 0.48 5.17
N THR A 108 -11.46 -0.32 5.32
CA THR A 108 -12.06 -0.72 6.62
C THR A 108 -11.19 -1.67 7.46
N TYR A 109 -10.04 -2.12 6.94
CA TYR A 109 -9.03 -2.80 7.75
C TYR A 109 -8.35 -1.84 8.73
N CYS A 110 -8.49 -0.52 8.51
CA CYS A 110 -7.77 0.53 9.19
C CYS A 110 -8.69 1.66 9.69
N ASP A 111 -9.75 1.26 10.39
CA ASP A 111 -10.63 2.15 11.16
C ASP A 111 -10.22 2.28 12.63
#